data_AF-A0A7Y2JFX0-F1
#
_entry.id   AF-A0A7Y2JFX0-F1
#
_cell.length_a   1.000
_cell.length_b   1.000
_cell.length_c   1.000
_cell.angle_alpha   90.00
_cell.angle_beta   90.00
_cell.angle_gamma   90.00
#
_symmetry.space_group_name_H-M   'P 1'
#
loop_
_entity.id
_entity.type
_entity.pdbx_description
1 polymer ?
#
loop_
_entity_poly.entity_id
_entity_poly.type
_entity_poly.pdbx_seq_one_letter_code
_entity_poly.pdbx_strand_id
1 'polypeptide(L)'
;PFAVLLGLLFLLVKFVHQRSILSLTTARSKVDFKRIWFSFGLVTIFTLVTFFIGYYYDSSDIVLQFDASKFAILFLISILLFPFQIGLEEYLFRGYLMQHLGVIVKNRWFPLIITSIIFGVAHSANPEVAEIGFFKMMLFYVGTGLLLGIMTLMDDGLELALGFHLGNNLLAALLITSDWSALQTDAIFRNTGEEAISTAFEILIPVLIIYPIFLWILAKRYGWKNWRQNLFGKVVEPPKDDYKIID
;
A
#
# COMPACT_ATOMS: atom_id res chain seq x y z
N PRO A 1 -4.82 11.91 -13.31
CA PRO A 1 -3.37 12.22 -13.11
C PRO A 1 -2.51 10.97 -12.90
N PHE A 2 -2.92 10.04 -12.03
CA PHE A 2 -2.12 8.85 -11.67
C PHE A 2 -1.66 7.99 -12.84
N ALA A 3 -2.55 7.66 -13.79
CA ALA A 3 -2.19 6.87 -14.97
C ALA A 3 -1.09 7.53 -15.83
N VAL A 4 -1.18 8.85 -15.99
CA VAL A 4 -0.16 9.63 -16.73
C VAL A 4 1.17 9.61 -15.99
N LEU A 5 1.17 9.86 -14.68
CA LEU A 5 2.38 9.85 -13.86
C LEU A 5 3.04 8.47 -13.81
N LEU A 6 2.24 7.40 -13.72
CA LEU A 6 2.74 6.02 -13.76
C LEU A 6 3.36 5.71 -15.14
N GLY A 7 2.70 6.16 -16.22
CA GLY A 7 3.26 6.08 -17.57
C GLY A 7 4.59 6.81 -17.70
N LEU A 8 4.69 8.04 -17.19
CA LEU A 8 5.94 8.81 -17.18
C LEU A 8 7.04 8.13 -16.37
N LEU A 9 6.71 7.55 -15.21
CA LEU A 9 7.66 6.76 -14.42
C LEU A 9 8.18 5.55 -15.21
N PHE A 10 7.31 4.84 -15.92
CA PHE A 10 7.71 3.72 -16.76
C PHE A 10 8.56 4.14 -17.96
N LEU A 11 8.25 5.27 -18.60
CA LEU A 11 9.09 5.83 -19.66
C LEU A 11 10.47 6.22 -19.14
N LEU A 12 10.54 6.87 -17.97
CA LEU A 12 11.78 7.21 -17.29
C LEU A 12 12.63 5.96 -17.02
N VAL A 13 12.04 4.91 -16.45
CA VAL A 13 12.75 3.66 -16.14
C VAL A 13 13.21 2.93 -17.39
N LYS A 14 12.37 2.85 -18.42
CA LYS A 14 12.68 2.13 -19.66
C LYS A 14 13.73 2.84 -20.52
N PHE A 15 13.62 4.16 -20.67
CA PHE A 15 14.42 4.90 -21.65
C PHE A 15 15.58 5.68 -21.05
N VAL A 16 15.43 6.22 -19.83
CA VAL A 16 16.52 6.96 -19.17
C VAL A 16 17.40 6.02 -18.36
N HIS A 17 16.79 5.16 -17.54
CA HIS A 17 17.53 4.20 -16.73
C HIS A 17 17.89 2.91 -17.48
N GLN A 18 17.34 2.71 -18.69
CA GLN A 18 17.58 1.52 -19.53
C GLN A 18 17.29 0.19 -18.81
N ARG A 19 16.30 0.20 -17.90
CA ARG A 19 15.89 -0.96 -17.10
C ARG A 19 14.53 -1.47 -17.52
N SER A 20 14.31 -2.77 -17.38
CA SER A 20 12.99 -3.35 -17.60
C SER A 20 12.04 -2.95 -16.46
N ILE A 21 10.76 -2.76 -16.80
CA ILE A 21 9.69 -2.56 -15.80
C ILE A 21 9.59 -3.78 -14.88
N LEU A 22 9.88 -4.98 -15.40
CA LEU A 22 9.95 -6.18 -14.60
C LEU A 22 10.94 -6.04 -13.44
N SER A 23 12.14 -5.49 -13.68
CA SER A 23 13.14 -5.27 -12.63
C SER A 23 12.73 -4.24 -11.56
N LEU A 24 11.76 -3.38 -11.89
CA LEU A 24 11.14 -2.45 -10.94
C LEU A 24 10.04 -3.16 -10.12
N THR A 25 9.47 -4.21 -10.67
CA THR A 25 8.33 -4.95 -10.10
C THR A 25 8.79 -6.07 -9.18
N THR A 26 9.77 -6.87 -9.63
CA THR A 26 10.14 -8.12 -8.97
C THR A 26 11.54 -8.61 -9.40
N ALA A 27 12.23 -9.32 -8.51
CA ALA A 27 13.45 -10.05 -8.84
C ALA A 27 13.20 -11.39 -9.58
N ARG A 28 11.92 -11.80 -9.71
CA ARG A 28 11.50 -13.02 -10.40
C ARG A 28 11.57 -12.85 -11.93
N SER A 29 11.56 -13.96 -12.66
CA SER A 29 11.52 -13.96 -14.14
C SER A 29 10.21 -13.43 -14.74
N LYS A 30 9.15 -13.35 -13.94
CA LYS A 30 7.85 -12.76 -14.31
C LYS A 30 7.07 -12.35 -13.06
N VAL A 31 6.12 -11.45 -13.26
CA VAL A 31 5.17 -11.04 -12.22
C VAL A 31 4.34 -12.24 -11.76
N ASP A 32 4.28 -12.47 -10.46
CA ASP A 32 3.46 -13.52 -9.87
C ASP A 32 2.12 -12.96 -9.36
N PHE A 33 1.13 -12.93 -10.26
CA PHE A 33 -0.22 -12.46 -9.95
C PHE A 33 -0.91 -13.22 -8.81
N LYS A 34 -0.49 -14.46 -8.50
CA LYS A 34 -1.07 -15.20 -7.37
C LYS A 34 -0.77 -14.52 -6.03
N ARG A 35 0.36 -13.81 -5.93
CA ARG A 35 0.73 -13.01 -4.74
C ARG A 35 -0.14 -11.77 -4.61
N ILE A 36 -0.40 -11.09 -5.71
CA ILE A 36 -1.34 -9.96 -5.76
C ILE A 36 -2.70 -10.42 -5.24
N TRP A 37 -3.28 -11.46 -5.83
CA TRP A 37 -4.60 -11.95 -5.43
C TRP A 37 -4.65 -12.51 -4.00
N PHE A 38 -3.57 -13.16 -3.53
CA PHE A 38 -3.51 -13.66 -2.16
C PHE A 38 -3.53 -12.53 -1.13
N SER A 39 -2.65 -11.53 -1.29
CA SER A 39 -2.59 -10.38 -0.38
C SER A 39 -3.85 -9.51 -0.45
N PHE A 40 -4.40 -9.30 -1.65
CA PHE A 40 -5.69 -8.67 -1.87
C PHE A 40 -6.82 -9.38 -1.12
N GLY A 41 -6.92 -10.70 -1.28
CA GLY A 41 -7.94 -11.50 -0.59
C GLY A 41 -7.75 -11.46 0.93
N LEU A 42 -6.51 -11.55 1.41
CA LEU A 42 -6.20 -11.55 2.84
C LEU A 42 -6.66 -10.24 3.52
N VAL A 43 -6.31 -9.08 2.96
CA VAL A 43 -6.71 -7.78 3.53
C VAL A 43 -8.22 -7.53 3.38
N THR A 44 -8.80 -7.94 2.25
CA THR A 44 -10.24 -7.77 1.98
C THR A 44 -11.08 -8.58 2.97
N ILE A 45 -10.76 -9.87 3.14
CA ILE A 45 -11.47 -10.74 4.08
C ILE A 45 -11.29 -10.25 5.51
N PHE A 46 -10.07 -9.90 5.90
CA PHE A 46 -9.81 -9.36 7.25
C PHE A 46 -10.63 -8.10 7.52
N THR A 47 -10.65 -7.15 6.58
CA THR A 47 -11.37 -5.89 6.72
C THR A 47 -12.88 -6.10 6.77
N LEU A 48 -13.44 -6.98 5.92
CA LEU A 48 -14.87 -7.30 5.98
C LEU A 48 -15.25 -7.98 7.31
N VAL A 49 -14.47 -8.96 7.75
CA VAL A 49 -14.73 -9.66 9.02
C VAL A 49 -14.68 -8.70 10.20
N THR A 50 -13.64 -7.87 10.28
CA THR A 50 -13.49 -6.90 11.37
C THR A 50 -14.57 -5.82 11.34
N PHE A 51 -14.94 -5.32 10.15
CA PHE A 51 -16.05 -4.41 9.97
C PHE A 51 -17.36 -5.00 10.47
N PHE A 52 -17.74 -6.21 10.03
CA PHE A 52 -19.01 -6.82 10.43
C PHE A 52 -19.04 -7.23 11.90
N ILE A 53 -17.89 -7.59 12.49
CA ILE A 53 -17.79 -7.78 13.95
C ILE A 53 -18.07 -6.44 14.65
N GLY A 54 -17.42 -5.35 14.24
CA GLY A 54 -17.66 -4.01 14.80
C GLY A 54 -19.11 -3.59 14.67
N TYR A 55 -19.67 -3.68 13.46
CA TYR A 55 -21.07 -3.35 13.15
C TYR A 55 -22.07 -4.16 14.00
N TYR A 56 -21.78 -5.42 14.29
CA TYR A 56 -22.61 -6.26 15.16
C TYR A 56 -22.57 -5.81 16.63
N TYR A 57 -21.41 -5.35 17.11
CA TYR A 57 -21.25 -4.88 18.48
C TYR A 57 -21.86 -3.49 18.69
N ASP A 58 -21.60 -2.56 17.77
CA ASP A 58 -22.15 -1.21 17.79
C ASP A 58 -22.25 -0.67 16.35
N SER A 59 -23.47 -0.33 15.94
CA SER A 59 -23.79 0.29 14.65
C SER A 59 -24.63 1.55 14.83
N SER A 60 -24.63 2.14 16.03
CA SER A 60 -25.42 3.33 16.36
C SER A 60 -25.17 4.50 15.41
N ASP A 61 -23.91 4.69 14.99
CA ASP A 61 -23.50 5.72 14.03
C ASP A 61 -23.33 5.21 12.59
N ILE A 62 -23.72 3.97 12.28
CA ILE A 62 -23.52 3.39 10.94
C ILE A 62 -24.88 3.15 10.27
N VAL A 63 -25.13 3.87 9.18
CA VAL A 63 -26.35 3.73 8.37
C VAL A 63 -26.07 3.04 7.04
N LEU A 64 -26.99 2.18 6.61
CA LEU A 64 -27.00 1.63 5.25
C LEU A 64 -27.53 2.69 4.27
N GLN A 65 -26.69 3.15 3.34
CA GLN A 65 -27.05 4.17 2.34
C GLN A 65 -27.04 3.61 0.90
N PHE A 66 -26.97 2.29 0.75
CA PHE A 66 -26.71 1.61 -0.51
C PHE A 66 -27.73 1.95 -1.61
N ASP A 67 -27.24 2.57 -2.68
CA ASP A 67 -27.94 2.75 -3.95
C ASP A 67 -27.22 1.92 -5.02
N ALA A 68 -27.90 0.91 -5.57
CA ALA A 68 -27.28 -0.02 -6.52
C ALA A 68 -26.74 0.65 -7.79
N SER A 69 -27.39 1.70 -8.27
CA SER A 69 -26.97 2.40 -9.51
C SER A 69 -25.72 3.22 -9.25
N LYS A 70 -25.72 4.01 -8.16
CA LYS A 70 -24.57 4.82 -7.79
C LYS A 70 -23.38 3.96 -7.37
N PHE A 71 -23.64 2.90 -6.60
CA PHE A 71 -22.61 1.96 -6.20
C PHE A 71 -21.99 1.25 -7.42
N ALA A 72 -22.78 0.85 -8.42
CA ALA A 72 -22.23 0.23 -9.63
C ALA A 72 -21.28 1.17 -10.38
N ILE A 73 -21.62 2.48 -10.47
CA ILE A 73 -20.75 3.49 -11.06
C ILE A 73 -19.46 3.64 -10.23
N LEU A 74 -19.58 3.79 -8.91
CA LEU A 74 -18.45 3.89 -7.99
C LEU A 74 -17.53 2.67 -8.10
N PHE A 75 -18.10 1.46 -8.15
CA PHE A 75 -17.37 0.21 -8.27
C PHE A 75 -16.56 0.12 -9.56
N LEU A 76 -17.18 0.47 -10.70
CA LEU A 76 -16.51 0.48 -12.00
C LEU A 76 -15.37 1.50 -12.04
N ILE A 77 -15.61 2.72 -11.53
CA ILE A 77 -14.58 3.76 -11.44
C ILE A 77 -13.45 3.30 -10.52
N SER A 78 -13.76 2.72 -9.37
CA SER A 78 -12.78 2.27 -8.38
C SER A 78 -11.88 1.17 -8.94
N ILE A 79 -12.45 0.14 -9.56
CA ILE A 79 -11.66 -0.94 -10.19
C ILE A 79 -10.82 -0.42 -11.36
N LEU A 80 -11.29 0.59 -12.09
CA LEU A 80 -10.54 1.16 -13.20
C LEU A 80 -9.38 2.06 -12.72
N LEU A 81 -9.62 2.92 -11.72
CA LEU A 81 -8.69 3.98 -11.35
C LEU A 81 -7.71 3.59 -10.24
N PHE A 82 -8.12 2.81 -9.24
CA PHE A 82 -7.22 2.41 -8.14
C PHE A 82 -5.97 1.67 -8.61
N PRO A 83 -6.01 0.75 -9.61
CA PRO A 83 -4.78 0.12 -10.10
C PRO A 83 -3.72 1.12 -10.58
N PHE A 84 -4.13 2.27 -11.13
CA PHE A 84 -3.18 3.31 -11.56
C PHE A 84 -2.67 4.15 -10.38
N GLN A 85 -3.52 4.50 -9.42
CA GLN A 85 -3.12 5.24 -8.23
C GLN A 85 -2.15 4.42 -7.37
N ILE A 86 -2.54 3.20 -7.06
CA ILE A 86 -1.76 2.25 -6.25
C ILE A 86 -0.52 1.82 -7.00
N GLY A 87 -0.65 1.58 -8.31
CA GLY A 87 0.49 1.34 -9.18
C GLY A 87 1.51 2.48 -9.07
N LEU A 88 1.09 3.73 -9.25
CA LEU A 88 2.00 4.87 -9.11
C LEU A 88 2.70 4.86 -7.75
N GLU A 89 1.96 4.72 -6.66
CA GLU A 89 2.54 4.81 -5.32
C GLU A 89 3.51 3.66 -5.03
N GLU A 90 3.13 2.41 -5.31
CA GLU A 90 4.03 1.27 -5.09
C GLU A 90 5.26 1.32 -5.99
N TYR A 91 5.09 1.62 -7.28
CA TYR A 91 6.23 1.74 -8.19
C TYR A 91 7.11 2.95 -7.87
N LEU A 92 6.55 4.07 -7.40
CA LEU A 92 7.34 5.25 -7.05
C LEU A 92 8.11 5.04 -5.74
N PHE A 93 7.41 4.67 -4.67
CA PHE A 93 8.02 4.60 -3.35
C PHE A 93 8.88 3.34 -3.17
N ARG A 94 8.37 2.16 -3.53
CA ARG A 94 9.01 0.86 -3.24
C ARG A 94 9.78 0.32 -4.45
N GLY A 95 9.29 0.56 -5.66
CA GLY A 95 10.00 0.20 -6.88
C GLY A 95 11.17 1.13 -7.16
N TYR A 96 10.91 2.42 -7.29
CA TYR A 96 11.87 3.40 -7.78
C TYR A 96 12.73 3.99 -6.67
N LEU A 97 12.13 4.75 -5.74
CA LEU A 97 12.87 5.48 -4.71
C LEU A 97 13.63 4.54 -3.77
N MET A 98 12.98 3.47 -3.28
CA MET A 98 13.62 2.53 -2.37
C MET A 98 14.86 1.85 -2.99
N GLN A 99 14.79 1.45 -4.27
CA GLN A 99 15.93 0.85 -4.97
C GLN A 99 17.07 1.86 -5.17
N HIS A 100 16.77 3.07 -5.65
CA HIS A 100 17.79 4.09 -5.90
C HIS A 100 18.49 4.54 -4.62
N LEU A 101 17.71 4.81 -3.56
CA LEU A 101 18.27 5.15 -2.26
C LEU A 101 19.09 3.99 -1.70
N GLY A 102 18.65 2.74 -1.88
CA GLY A 102 19.39 1.56 -1.44
C GLY A 102 20.76 1.44 -2.08
N VAL A 103 20.86 1.76 -3.38
CA VAL A 103 22.14 1.80 -4.09
C VAL A 103 23.04 2.93 -3.55
N ILE A 104 22.49 4.12 -3.35
CA ILE A 104 23.25 5.30 -2.88
C ILE A 104 23.81 5.07 -1.46
N VAL A 105 22.96 4.61 -0.53
CA VAL A 105 23.33 4.46 0.89
C VAL A 105 23.89 3.08 1.24
N LYS A 106 23.90 2.16 0.27
CA LYS A 106 24.46 0.80 0.35
C LYS A 106 23.87 -0.07 1.47
N ASN A 107 22.64 0.21 1.88
CA ASN A 107 21.91 -0.55 2.89
C ASN A 107 20.39 -0.56 2.60
N ARG A 108 19.67 -1.52 3.20
CA ARG A 108 18.23 -1.71 2.97
C ARG A 108 17.32 -1.00 3.98
N TRP A 109 17.80 -0.74 5.20
CA TRP A 109 16.96 -0.20 6.27
C TRP A 109 16.67 1.30 6.07
N PHE A 110 17.65 2.07 5.58
CA PHE A 110 17.46 3.50 5.39
C PHE A 110 16.41 3.80 4.32
N PRO A 111 16.46 3.20 3.11
CA PRO A 111 15.40 3.35 2.10
C PRO A 111 14.03 2.93 2.60
N LEU A 112 13.95 1.84 3.38
CA LEU A 112 12.70 1.36 3.98
C LEU A 112 12.06 2.43 4.85
N ILE A 113 12.83 3.02 5.78
CA ILE A 113 12.32 4.02 6.71
C ILE A 113 11.99 5.32 5.98
N ILE A 114 12.90 5.85 5.16
CA ILE A 114 12.71 7.16 4.53
C ILE A 114 11.55 7.15 3.54
N THR A 115 11.38 6.10 2.74
CA THR A 115 10.25 6.01 1.79
C THR A 115 8.92 5.84 2.52
N SER A 116 8.91 5.16 3.67
CA SER A 116 7.71 5.06 4.53
C SER A 116 7.33 6.40 5.16
N ILE A 117 8.32 7.20 5.58
CA ILE A 117 8.09 8.56 6.09
C ILE A 117 7.55 9.46 4.98
N ILE A 118 8.18 9.47 3.80
CA ILE A 118 7.72 10.28 2.67
C ILE A 118 6.31 9.86 2.25
N PHE A 119 6.00 8.56 2.25
CA PHE A 119 4.64 8.07 2.01
C PHE A 119 3.65 8.65 3.02
N GLY A 120 3.96 8.63 4.32
CA GLY A 120 3.10 9.24 5.34
C GLY A 120 2.90 10.74 5.13
N VAL A 121 3.98 11.48 4.86
CA VAL A 121 3.92 12.93 4.60
C VAL A 121 3.10 13.25 3.35
N ALA A 122 3.17 12.43 2.30
CA ALA A 122 2.36 12.61 1.09
C ALA A 122 0.84 12.55 1.37
N HIS A 123 0.44 11.91 2.46
CA HIS A 123 -0.95 11.79 2.92
C HIS A 123 -1.31 12.82 4.01
N SER A 124 -0.42 13.74 4.37
CA SER A 124 -0.66 14.73 5.43
C SER A 124 -1.77 15.74 5.10
N ALA A 125 -2.13 15.89 3.83
CA ALA A 125 -3.20 16.77 3.37
C ALA A 125 -4.60 16.11 3.40
N ASN A 126 -4.69 14.84 3.80
CA ASN A 126 -5.96 14.13 3.89
C ASN A 126 -6.85 14.74 5.01
N PRO A 127 -8.17 14.90 4.80
CA PRO A 127 -9.08 15.48 5.78
C PRO A 127 -9.05 14.79 7.15
N GLU A 128 -8.84 13.46 7.17
CA GLU A 128 -8.70 12.66 8.38
C GLU A 128 -7.58 13.16 9.29
N VAL A 129 -6.55 13.82 8.74
CA VAL A 129 -5.42 14.36 9.52
C VAL A 129 -5.85 15.54 10.39
N ALA A 130 -6.73 16.39 9.86
CA ALA A 130 -7.29 17.52 10.61
C ALA A 130 -8.27 17.03 11.69
N GLU A 131 -9.01 15.98 11.37
CA GLU A 131 -10.05 15.41 12.24
C GLU A 131 -9.48 14.56 13.39
N ILE A 132 -8.65 13.57 13.07
CA ILE A 132 -8.12 12.58 14.03
C ILE A 132 -6.86 13.11 14.76
N GLY A 133 -6.12 13.99 14.09
CA GLY A 133 -4.90 14.60 14.58
C GLY A 133 -3.64 14.11 13.86
N PHE A 134 -2.76 15.07 13.57
CA PHE A 134 -1.55 14.88 12.75
C PHE A 134 -0.69 13.68 13.15
N PHE A 135 -0.26 13.62 14.42
CA PHE A 135 0.67 12.56 14.86
C PHE A 135 0.05 11.16 14.80
N LYS A 136 -1.24 11.04 15.09
CA LYS A 136 -1.93 9.75 15.04
C LYS A 136 -2.02 9.26 13.59
N MET A 137 -2.43 10.12 12.66
CA MET A 137 -2.52 9.76 11.25
C MET A 137 -1.15 9.54 10.61
N MET A 138 -0.11 10.28 11.01
CA MET A 138 1.25 10.00 10.56
C MET A 138 1.74 8.64 11.04
N LEU A 139 1.42 8.24 12.28
CA LEU A 139 1.76 6.89 12.76
C LEU A 139 1.07 5.81 11.90
N PHE A 140 -0.21 6.01 11.57
CA PHE A 140 -0.95 5.11 10.69
C PHE A 140 -0.32 5.04 9.29
N TYR A 141 -0.19 6.18 8.59
CA TYR A 141 0.29 6.20 7.21
C TYR A 141 1.76 5.78 7.08
N VAL A 142 2.64 6.19 8.01
CA VAL A 142 4.03 5.70 8.03
C VAL A 142 4.07 4.21 8.37
N GLY A 143 3.20 3.74 9.26
CA GLY A 143 3.04 2.33 9.59
C GLY A 143 2.61 1.49 8.38
N THR A 144 1.63 1.96 7.60
CA THR A 144 1.23 1.35 6.33
C THR A 144 2.37 1.39 5.32
N GLY A 145 3.07 2.53 5.27
CA GLY A 145 4.31 2.74 4.53
C GLY A 145 5.31 1.61 4.75
N LEU A 146 5.58 1.36 6.03
CA LEU A 146 6.54 0.38 6.53
C LEU A 146 6.08 -1.05 6.28
N LEU A 147 4.79 -1.36 6.50
CA LEU A 147 4.21 -2.66 6.19
C LEU A 147 4.47 -3.05 4.73
N LEU A 148 4.08 -2.18 3.79
CA LEU A 148 4.22 -2.41 2.34
C LEU A 148 5.68 -2.47 1.92
N GLY A 149 6.54 -1.65 2.53
CA GLY A 149 7.99 -1.70 2.33
C GLY A 149 8.62 -3.02 2.81
N ILE A 150 8.22 -3.52 3.99
CA ILE A 150 8.68 -4.82 4.50
C ILE A 150 8.19 -5.95 3.59
N MET A 151 6.92 -5.92 3.16
CA MET A 151 6.40 -6.90 2.19
C MET A 151 7.27 -6.91 0.93
N THR A 152 7.63 -5.73 0.41
CA THR A 152 8.46 -5.61 -0.80
C THR A 152 9.85 -6.21 -0.60
N LEU A 153 10.55 -5.82 0.48
CA LEU A 153 11.93 -6.26 0.72
C LEU A 153 12.04 -7.73 1.10
N MET A 154 11.07 -8.25 1.85
CA MET A 154 11.04 -9.66 2.25
C MET A 154 10.63 -10.58 1.12
N ASP A 155 9.74 -10.11 0.23
CA ASP A 155 9.26 -10.89 -0.90
C ASP A 155 10.07 -10.73 -2.18
N ASP A 156 11.00 -9.77 -2.19
CA ASP A 156 11.81 -9.41 -3.36
C ASP A 156 10.94 -9.03 -4.58
N GLY A 157 9.86 -8.29 -4.30
CA GLY A 157 8.92 -7.79 -5.31
C GLY A 157 7.70 -7.09 -4.75
N LEU A 158 7.04 -6.29 -5.58
CA LEU A 158 5.91 -5.43 -5.24
C LEU A 158 4.57 -6.19 -5.16
N GLU A 159 4.49 -7.43 -5.62
CA GLU A 159 3.20 -8.11 -5.85
C GLU A 159 2.33 -8.18 -4.60
N LEU A 160 2.91 -8.44 -3.42
CA LEU A 160 2.16 -8.48 -2.17
C LEU A 160 1.73 -7.08 -1.70
N ALA A 161 2.58 -6.08 -1.91
CA ALA A 161 2.26 -4.71 -1.56
C ALA A 161 1.13 -4.16 -2.46
N LEU A 162 1.20 -4.42 -3.77
CA LEU A 162 0.17 -4.05 -4.74
C LEU A 162 -1.20 -4.65 -4.38
N GLY A 163 -1.25 -5.95 -4.06
CA GLY A 163 -2.51 -6.61 -3.73
C GLY A 163 -3.09 -6.12 -2.40
N PHE A 164 -2.26 -6.01 -1.36
CA PHE A 164 -2.69 -5.46 -0.07
C PHE A 164 -3.22 -4.03 -0.21
N HIS A 165 -2.46 -3.15 -0.88
CA HIS A 165 -2.84 -1.75 -1.04
C HIS A 165 -4.14 -1.63 -1.86
N LEU A 166 -4.30 -2.44 -2.92
CA LEU A 166 -5.54 -2.48 -3.72
C LEU A 166 -6.76 -2.89 -2.90
N GLY A 167 -6.65 -3.94 -2.08
CA GLY A 167 -7.76 -4.36 -1.23
C GLY A 167 -8.12 -3.31 -0.18
N ASN A 168 -7.11 -2.70 0.43
CA ASN A 168 -7.30 -1.63 1.42
C ASN A 168 -8.07 -0.44 0.84
N ASN A 169 -7.62 0.10 -0.31
CA ASN A 169 -8.23 1.29 -0.89
C ASN A 169 -9.60 1.00 -1.51
N LEU A 170 -9.79 -0.18 -2.11
CA LEU A 170 -11.11 -0.56 -2.60
C LEU A 170 -12.12 -0.65 -1.47
N LEU A 171 -11.77 -1.23 -0.31
CA LEU A 171 -12.72 -1.27 0.80
C LEU A 171 -12.91 0.09 1.46
N ALA A 172 -11.88 0.92 1.55
CA ALA A 172 -12.02 2.31 2.00
C ALA A 172 -12.97 3.13 1.13
N ALA A 173 -13.09 2.82 -0.17
CA ALA A 173 -14.00 3.50 -1.08
C ALA A 173 -15.40 2.87 -1.15
N LEU A 174 -15.51 1.54 -1.02
CA LEU A 174 -16.74 0.82 -1.33
C LEU A 174 -17.56 0.43 -0.09
N LEU A 175 -16.90 0.20 1.04
CA LEU A 175 -17.55 -0.38 2.22
C LEU A 175 -18.22 0.68 3.08
N ILE A 176 -17.46 1.69 3.53
CA ILE A 176 -17.95 2.72 4.44
C ILE A 176 -17.32 4.08 4.13
N THR A 177 -18.12 5.15 4.21
CA THR A 177 -17.72 6.56 4.00
C THR A 177 -18.08 7.42 5.21
N SER A 178 -17.46 8.60 5.35
CA SER A 178 -17.87 9.64 6.31
C SER A 178 -17.71 11.04 5.70
N ASP A 179 -18.19 12.07 6.39
CA ASP A 179 -18.05 13.47 5.91
C ASP A 179 -16.63 14.00 6.13
N TRP A 180 -15.87 13.38 7.03
CA TRP A 180 -14.48 13.71 7.34
C TRP A 180 -13.44 12.81 6.64
N SER A 181 -13.87 11.84 5.81
CA SER A 181 -12.95 11.02 5.02
C SER A 181 -12.51 11.71 3.72
N ALA A 182 -11.31 11.41 3.25
CA ALA A 182 -10.80 11.85 1.95
C ALA A 182 -11.65 11.33 0.78
N LEU A 183 -12.18 10.12 0.95
CA LEU A 183 -13.10 9.49 0.01
C LEU A 183 -14.53 9.64 0.53
N GLN A 184 -15.23 10.66 0.04
CA GLN A 184 -16.67 10.82 0.24
C GLN A 184 -17.40 10.20 -0.95
N THR A 185 -18.05 9.06 -0.75
CA THR A 185 -18.49 8.19 -1.85
C THR A 185 -19.89 7.61 -1.64
N ASP A 186 -20.48 7.07 -2.71
CA ASP A 186 -21.70 6.26 -2.63
C ASP A 186 -21.39 4.81 -2.15
N ALA A 187 -20.61 4.69 -1.06
CA ALA A 187 -20.29 3.42 -0.40
C ALA A 187 -21.54 2.75 0.17
N ILE A 188 -21.44 1.47 0.54
CA ILE A 188 -22.56 0.69 1.09
C ILE A 188 -23.07 1.31 2.40
N PHE A 189 -22.15 1.64 3.31
CA PHE A 189 -22.45 2.22 4.62
C PHE A 189 -21.94 3.64 4.71
N ARG A 190 -22.56 4.44 5.58
CA ARG A 190 -22.08 5.76 5.98
C ARG A 190 -21.98 5.84 7.48
N ASN A 191 -20.86 6.35 7.97
CA ASN A 191 -20.71 6.76 9.36
C ASN A 191 -21.30 8.17 9.53
N THR A 192 -22.28 8.33 10.40
CA THR A 192 -22.98 9.58 10.71
C THR A 192 -22.45 10.28 11.96
N GLY A 193 -21.43 9.72 12.62
CA GLY A 193 -20.77 10.37 13.75
C GLY A 193 -20.20 11.72 13.34
N GLU A 194 -20.52 12.76 14.12
CA GLU A 194 -20.16 14.16 13.84
C GLU A 194 -18.64 14.39 13.80
N GLU A 195 -17.88 13.58 14.56
CA GLU A 195 -16.42 13.62 14.61
C GLU A 195 -15.85 12.22 14.41
N ALA A 196 -14.61 12.12 13.92
CA ALA A 196 -13.88 10.85 13.94
C ALA A 196 -13.46 10.53 15.38
N ILE A 197 -14.34 9.87 16.12
CA ILE A 197 -13.98 9.31 17.43
C ILE A 197 -13.02 8.14 17.17
N SER A 198 -11.73 8.45 17.15
CA SER A 198 -10.68 7.43 17.13
C SER A 198 -9.96 7.42 18.47
N THR A 199 -10.16 6.34 19.21
CA THR A 199 -9.32 6.06 20.36
C THR A 199 -7.89 5.84 19.89
N ALA A 200 -6.89 6.15 20.72
CA ALA A 200 -5.49 5.85 20.38
C ALA A 200 -5.29 4.36 20.05
N PHE A 201 -6.12 3.48 20.62
CA PHE A 201 -6.11 2.05 20.35
C PHE A 201 -6.49 1.70 18.91
N GLU A 202 -7.48 2.36 18.31
CA GLU A 202 -7.91 2.09 16.92
C GLU A 202 -6.81 2.32 15.89
N ILE A 203 -5.86 3.21 16.20
CA ILE A 203 -4.71 3.51 15.32
C ILE A 203 -3.49 2.65 15.68
N LEU A 204 -3.25 2.41 16.97
CA LEU A 204 -2.12 1.61 17.44
C LEU A 204 -2.29 0.12 17.16
N ILE A 205 -3.50 -0.42 17.27
CA ILE A 205 -3.78 -1.85 17.05
C ILE A 205 -3.41 -2.28 15.62
N PRO A 206 -3.83 -1.57 14.56
CA PRO A 206 -3.39 -1.88 13.20
C PRO A 206 -1.87 -1.97 13.07
N VAL A 207 -1.15 -0.95 13.53
CA VAL A 207 0.30 -0.83 13.33
C VAL A 207 1.10 -1.81 14.18
N LEU A 208 0.73 -2.00 15.45
CA LEU A 208 1.51 -2.79 16.41
C LEU A 208 1.12 -4.26 16.49
N ILE A 209 -0.09 -4.63 16.05
CA ILE A 209 -0.61 -6.00 16.19
C ILE A 209 -0.98 -6.55 14.82
N ILE A 210 -1.89 -5.89 14.11
CA ILE A 210 -2.47 -6.43 12.89
C ILE A 210 -1.42 -6.53 11.77
N TYR A 211 -0.64 -5.47 11.53
CA TYR A 211 0.40 -5.43 10.51
C TYR A 211 1.49 -6.49 10.75
N PRO A 212 2.02 -6.68 11.97
CA PRO A 212 2.86 -7.83 12.30
C PRO A 212 2.21 -9.19 12.03
N ILE A 213 0.90 -9.35 12.29
CA ILE A 213 0.18 -10.59 11.98
C ILE A 213 0.13 -10.81 10.46
N PHE A 214 -0.17 -9.80 9.66
CA PHE A 214 -0.12 -9.89 8.19
C PHE A 214 1.26 -10.32 7.71
N LEU A 215 2.31 -9.67 8.21
CA LEU A 215 3.70 -10.03 7.89
C LEU A 215 4.03 -11.46 8.29
N TRP A 216 3.57 -11.92 9.45
CA TRP A 216 3.75 -13.29 9.91
C TRP A 216 3.04 -14.31 9.01
N ILE A 217 1.78 -14.06 8.63
CA ILE A 217 1.01 -14.90 7.70
C ILE A 217 1.77 -15.02 6.36
N LEU A 218 2.20 -13.89 5.80
CA LEU A 218 2.95 -13.85 4.54
C LEU A 218 4.30 -14.57 4.65
N ALA A 219 5.01 -14.37 5.76
CA ALA A 219 6.28 -15.04 6.02
C ALA A 219 6.12 -16.56 6.07
N LYS A 220 5.06 -17.06 6.70
CA LYS A 220 4.73 -18.49 6.73
C LYS A 220 4.31 -18.99 5.36
N ARG A 221 3.46 -18.25 4.64
CA ARG A 221 2.94 -18.64 3.33
C ARG A 221 4.03 -18.74 2.27
N TYR A 222 4.95 -17.78 2.25
CA TYR A 222 5.99 -17.66 1.21
C TYR A 222 7.39 -18.06 1.69
N GLY A 223 7.50 -18.58 2.92
CA GLY A 223 8.74 -19.13 3.45
C GLY A 223 9.84 -18.08 3.62
N TRP A 224 9.49 -16.85 4.00
CA TRP A 224 10.45 -15.78 4.20
C TRP A 224 11.48 -16.16 5.28
N LYS A 225 12.76 -16.03 4.93
CA LYS A 225 13.92 -16.30 5.79
C LYS A 225 14.84 -15.09 5.78
N ASN A 226 15.87 -15.11 6.64
CA ASN A 226 16.96 -14.13 6.62
C ASN A 226 16.51 -12.66 6.78
N TRP A 227 15.51 -12.39 7.63
CA TRP A 227 14.96 -11.06 7.91
C TRP A 227 16.02 -9.98 8.14
N ARG A 228 17.07 -10.31 8.91
CA ARG A 228 18.19 -9.38 9.16
C ARG A 228 18.88 -8.96 7.86
N GLN A 229 19.15 -9.89 6.97
CA GLN A 229 19.78 -9.59 5.69
C GLN A 229 18.82 -8.85 4.75
N ASN A 230 17.55 -9.24 4.72
CA ASN A 230 16.58 -8.66 3.81
C ASN A 230 16.15 -7.23 4.20
N LEU A 231 16.19 -6.88 5.49
CA LEU A 231 15.79 -5.56 5.98
C LEU A 231 16.97 -4.66 6.35
N PHE A 232 18.09 -5.23 6.84
CA PHE A 232 19.25 -4.47 7.32
C PHE A 232 20.55 -4.78 6.58
N GLY A 233 20.51 -5.70 5.61
CA GLY A 233 21.67 -6.07 4.82
C GLY A 233 22.18 -4.96 3.92
N LYS A 234 23.39 -5.16 3.39
CA LYS A 234 23.99 -4.27 2.40
C LYS A 234 23.29 -4.44 1.05
N VAL A 235 23.19 -3.33 0.32
CA VAL A 235 22.84 -3.33 -1.10
C VAL A 235 24.13 -3.38 -1.88
N VAL A 236 24.25 -4.36 -2.77
CA VAL A 236 25.38 -4.48 -3.69
C VAL A 236 24.94 -3.86 -5.00
N GLU A 237 25.71 -2.90 -5.50
CA GLU A 237 25.51 -2.36 -6.84
C GLU A 237 25.56 -3.52 -7.85
N PRO A 238 24.61 -3.61 -8.80
CA PRO A 238 24.75 -4.58 -9.87
C PRO A 238 26.12 -4.39 -10.54
N PRO A 239 26.79 -5.47 -10.98
CA PRO A 239 28.00 -5.35 -11.76
C PRO A 239 27.77 -4.32 -12.88
N LYS A 240 28.70 -3.40 -13.08
CA LYS A 240 28.67 -2.57 -14.29
C LYS A 240 28.85 -3.54 -15.44
N ASP A 241 27.76 -3.90 -16.11
CA ASP A 241 27.86 -4.61 -17.37
C ASP A 241 28.67 -3.71 -18.30
N ASP A 242 29.91 -4.16 -18.56
CA ASP A 242 30.83 -3.59 -19.52
C ASP A 242 30.22 -3.93 -20.88
N TYR A 243 29.22 -3.15 -21.31
CA TYR A 243 28.69 -3.21 -22.67
C TYR A 243 29.80 -2.71 -23.61
N LYS A 244 30.83 -3.53 -23.81
CA LYS A 244 31.40 -3.64 -25.14
C LYS A 244 30.25 -4.06 -26.03
N ILE A 245 29.79 -3.10 -26.81
CA ILE A 245 29.16 -3.29 -28.10
C ILE A 245 29.78 -4.56 -28.70
N ILE A 246 29.01 -5.64 -28.77
CA ILE A 246 29.33 -6.76 -29.65
C ILE A 246 28.42 -6.54 -30.85
N ASP A 247 29.07 -6.44 -32.00
CA ASP A 247 28.63 -5.93 -33.31
C ASP A 247 27.24 -6.34 -33.79
#